data_AF-A0A7Y2F8I0-F1
#
_entry.id   AF-A0A7Y2F8I0-F1
#
_cell.length_a   1.000
_cell.length_b   1.000
_cell.length_c   1.000
_cell.angle_alpha   90.00
_cell.angle_beta   90.00
_cell.angle_gamma   90.00
#
_symmetry.space_group_name_H-M   'P 1'
#
loop_
_entity.id
_entity.type
_entity.pdbx_description
1 polymer ?
#
loop_
_entity_poly.entity_id
_entity_poly.type
_entity_poly.pdbx_seq_one_letter_code
_entity_poly.pdbx_strand_id
1 'polypeptide(L)'
;MAEFFIKTEQSAVGPFTGIELREAALARILTPQSDIAPCPDGPWTKATETGLFSDKKVPLPHPPGTHVPQYHIRGLSVSAQGPFKLRELIGFTARGMVRADATLQSDLASEWIPVDRILVLKACLSGELVLLGADGKVHLRAQTTCAEDAIDGDLEHPDAKAPIEVARVSTTSQSSTSSGSFEETPLIDPSAEVTSGNKKPDSLDEDADVDLGPPPWWRRQIRWKDLNPTISRESLARSRRWVTIGLGMVILVAGIGTAFSQWSKMGLRQEHIIGNWVAEDDSFAIAFREDGNCVVFNTTGNSWSGEYEWMSRDDDEEGLTASAGISSILDELERGFELGAVKSSDGYLRLRSSAFEPTYIGNHEMSDCFLRRKNEDLMIGYPVSVDFSGSGRRMEAAWIAVKKSPPIGMDPMSDLASMEIEPPPTVGFVVERSLHVSQVVAALLRMYETGDFTESMSGRLCYSVRVDAEYLLTNYGVPDEARPLYPFELATMPNGPSFEQSQMVRYGLLKLILSDDGQIQYVSLLE
;
A
#
# COMPACT_ATOMS: atom_id res chain seq x y z
N MET A 1 31.80 -15.33 26.30
CA MET A 1 31.11 -15.89 25.13
C MET A 1 31.93 -15.54 23.90
N ALA A 2 31.90 -16.35 22.84
CA ALA A 2 32.53 -15.94 21.58
C ALA A 2 31.70 -14.81 20.96
N GLU A 3 32.37 -13.74 20.55
CA GLU A 3 31.78 -12.57 19.92
C GLU A 3 32.08 -12.62 18.41
N PHE A 4 31.10 -12.24 17.60
CA PHE A 4 31.18 -12.27 16.15
C PHE A 4 30.78 -10.93 15.55
N PHE A 5 31.43 -10.55 14.46
CA PHE A 5 31.12 -9.35 13.69
C PHE A 5 30.74 -9.76 12.27
N ILE A 6 29.76 -9.07 11.70
CA ILE A 6 29.33 -9.26 10.31
C ILE A 6 29.83 -8.06 9.50
N LYS A 7 30.49 -8.31 8.37
CA LYS A 7 30.88 -7.25 7.45
C LYS A 7 29.67 -6.81 6.62
N THR A 8 29.38 -5.52 6.65
CA THR A 8 28.42 -4.88 5.76
C THR A 8 29.15 -3.99 4.75
N GLU A 9 28.42 -3.34 3.85
CA GLU A 9 29.02 -2.39 2.90
C GLU A 9 29.66 -1.19 3.60
N GLN A 10 29.10 -0.77 4.74
CA GLN A 10 29.48 0.47 5.42
C GLN A 10 30.43 0.23 6.59
N SER A 11 30.30 -0.89 7.30
CA SER A 11 31.01 -1.14 8.55
C SER A 11 31.03 -2.62 8.96
N ALA A 12 31.80 -2.92 10.01
CA ALA A 12 31.68 -4.17 10.76
C ALA A 12 30.64 -3.99 11.87
N VAL A 13 29.58 -4.80 11.86
CA VAL A 13 28.48 -4.70 12.82
C VAL A 13 28.57 -5.84 13.83
N GLY A 14 28.36 -5.54 15.12
CA GLY A 14 28.49 -6.48 16.23
C GLY A 14 28.90 -5.77 17.53
N PRO A 15 29.29 -6.51 18.58
CA PRO A 15 29.47 -7.96 18.62
C PRO A 15 28.14 -8.72 18.72
N PHE A 16 28.06 -9.87 18.06
CA PHE A 16 26.95 -10.82 18.16
C PHE A 16 27.37 -12.08 18.88
N THR A 17 26.45 -12.68 19.61
CA THR A 17 26.60 -14.03 20.14
C THR A 17 26.45 -15.08 19.03
N GLY A 18 26.96 -16.29 19.26
CA GLY A 18 26.74 -17.41 18.34
C GLY A 18 25.27 -17.78 18.14
N ILE A 19 24.40 -17.47 19.12
CA ILE A 19 22.95 -17.66 19.00
C ILE A 19 22.35 -16.62 18.06
N GLU A 20 22.65 -15.33 18.27
CA GLU A 20 22.19 -14.24 17.39
C GLU A 20 22.64 -14.46 15.95
N LEU A 21 23.89 -14.85 15.74
CA LEU A 21 24.46 -15.10 14.42
C LEU A 21 23.71 -16.24 13.68
N ARG A 22 23.38 -17.31 14.40
CA ARG A 22 22.64 -18.45 13.82
C ARG A 22 21.17 -18.11 13.59
N GLU A 23 20.53 -17.37 14.50
CA GLU A 23 19.16 -16.88 14.31
C GLU A 23 19.08 -15.90 13.14
N ALA A 24 20.08 -15.05 12.91
CA ALA A 24 20.18 -14.17 11.75
C ALA A 24 20.32 -14.96 10.43
N ALA A 25 21.08 -16.05 10.42
CA ALA A 25 21.17 -16.96 9.27
C ALA A 25 19.83 -17.67 9.01
N LEU A 26 19.15 -18.15 10.05
CA LEU A 26 17.82 -18.76 9.95
C LEU A 26 16.75 -17.74 9.49
N ALA A 27 16.90 -16.47 9.85
CA ALA A 27 16.04 -15.36 9.40
C ALA A 27 16.37 -14.86 7.98
N ARG A 28 17.35 -15.47 7.29
CA ARG A 28 17.83 -15.07 5.95
C ARG A 28 18.41 -13.64 5.87
N ILE A 29 18.91 -13.12 6.99
CA ILE A 29 19.72 -11.89 7.02
C ILE A 29 21.16 -12.20 6.59
N LEU A 30 21.67 -13.35 7.00
CA LEU A 30 23.00 -13.82 6.61
C LEU A 30 22.91 -14.80 5.44
N THR A 31 23.80 -14.61 4.47
CA THR A 31 23.98 -15.56 3.37
C THR A 31 25.24 -16.40 3.57
N PRO A 32 25.36 -17.51 2.84
CA PRO A 32 26.61 -18.28 2.76
C PRO A 32 27.86 -17.44 2.43
N GLN A 33 27.69 -16.33 1.73
CA GLN A 33 28.79 -15.46 1.28
C GLN A 33 29.07 -14.28 2.21
N SER A 34 28.27 -14.10 3.26
CA SER A 34 28.50 -13.06 4.27
C SER A 34 29.87 -13.27 4.94
N ASP A 35 30.60 -12.18 5.13
CA ASP A 35 31.89 -12.20 5.83
C ASP A 35 31.67 -12.04 7.33
N ILE A 36 32.27 -12.93 8.12
CA ILE A 36 32.15 -12.99 9.58
C ILE A 36 33.56 -12.99 10.18
N ALA A 37 33.76 -12.30 11.29
CA ALA A 37 35.05 -12.25 11.98
C ALA A 37 34.88 -12.29 13.51
N PRO A 38 35.90 -12.72 14.26
CA PRO A 38 35.90 -12.62 15.72
C PRO A 38 36.14 -11.19 16.24
N CYS A 39 36.61 -10.27 15.38
CA CYS A 39 36.75 -8.85 15.71
C CYS A 39 36.41 -7.96 14.49
N PRO A 40 36.17 -6.65 14.70
CA PRO A 40 35.81 -5.72 13.63
C PRO A 40 36.86 -5.61 12.51
N ASP A 41 38.12 -5.92 12.79
CA ASP A 41 39.24 -5.78 11.85
C ASP A 41 39.55 -7.08 11.08
N GLY A 42 38.85 -8.18 11.38
CA GLY A 42 39.10 -9.51 10.81
C GLY A 42 39.92 -10.45 11.70
N PRO A 43 40.43 -11.58 11.19
CA PRO A 43 40.32 -12.04 9.82
C PRO A 43 38.87 -12.37 9.45
N TRP A 44 38.47 -11.93 8.27
CA TRP A 44 37.15 -12.19 7.70
C TRP A 44 37.12 -13.58 7.08
N THR A 45 36.18 -14.41 7.52
CA THR A 45 35.91 -15.73 6.96
C THR A 45 34.49 -15.78 6.41
N LYS A 46 34.27 -16.59 5.38
CA LYS A 46 32.93 -16.75 4.81
C LYS A 46 32.04 -17.50 5.79
N ALA A 47 30.76 -17.13 5.86
CA ALA A 47 29.82 -17.75 6.79
C ALA A 47 29.70 -19.28 6.59
N THR A 48 29.91 -19.79 5.36
CA THR A 48 30.01 -21.24 5.09
C THR A 48 31.12 -21.94 5.86
N GLU A 49 32.21 -21.24 6.19
CA GLU A 49 33.38 -21.79 6.89
C GLU A 49 33.21 -21.77 8.42
N THR A 50 32.13 -21.15 8.91
CA THR A 50 31.88 -20.97 10.35
C THR A 50 30.93 -22.02 10.95
N GLY A 51 30.47 -22.99 10.16
CA GLY A 51 29.51 -24.01 10.60
C GLY A 51 28.08 -23.49 10.79
N LEU A 52 27.75 -22.33 10.21
CA LEU A 52 26.40 -21.78 10.17
C LEU A 52 25.55 -22.40 9.06
N PHE A 53 26.17 -22.85 7.98
CA PHE A 53 25.50 -23.41 6.80
C PHE A 53 25.96 -24.83 6.54
N SER A 54 25.07 -25.64 5.97
CA SER A 54 25.41 -26.95 5.41
C SER A 54 26.19 -26.80 4.11
N ASP A 55 26.76 -27.90 3.61
CA ASP A 55 27.42 -27.95 2.29
C ASP A 55 26.48 -27.51 1.15
N LYS A 56 25.17 -27.69 1.34
CA LYS A 56 24.11 -27.24 0.41
C LYS A 56 23.74 -25.77 0.58
N LYS A 57 24.51 -24.99 1.33
CA LYS A 57 24.27 -23.56 1.59
C LYS A 57 22.95 -23.27 2.34
N VAL A 58 22.37 -24.26 3.01
CA VAL A 58 21.17 -24.10 3.85
C VAL A 58 21.59 -23.81 5.30
N PRO A 59 21.03 -22.80 5.98
CA PRO A 59 21.31 -22.53 7.39
C PRO A 59 21.07 -23.77 8.27
N LEU A 60 22.01 -24.07 9.15
CA LEU A 60 21.93 -25.20 10.07
C LEU A 60 21.20 -24.78 11.36
N PRO A 61 20.34 -25.64 11.93
CA PRO A 61 19.69 -25.38 13.22
C PRO A 61 20.71 -25.31 14.36
N HIS A 62 20.28 -24.85 15.54
CA HIS A 62 21.14 -24.85 16.73
C HIS A 62 21.57 -26.27 17.11
N PRO A 63 22.80 -26.45 17.65
CA PRO A 63 23.23 -27.73 18.19
C PRO A 63 22.24 -28.26 19.25
N PRO A 64 22.00 -29.58 19.32
CA PRO A 64 21.12 -30.17 20.32
C PRO A 64 21.49 -29.73 21.74
N GLY A 65 20.48 -29.35 22.55
CA GLY A 65 20.68 -28.88 23.92
C GLY A 65 20.95 -27.38 24.07
N THR A 66 21.05 -26.62 22.97
CA THR A 66 21.14 -25.16 23.01
C THR A 66 19.78 -24.55 23.36
N HIS A 67 19.73 -23.75 24.43
CA HIS A 67 18.53 -22.97 24.76
C HIS A 67 18.49 -21.68 23.95
N VAL A 68 17.48 -21.53 23.09
CA VAL A 68 17.23 -20.30 22.35
C VAL A 68 16.12 -19.54 23.07
N PRO A 69 16.38 -18.34 23.62
CA PRO A 69 15.36 -17.58 24.34
C PRO A 69 14.17 -17.25 23.44
N GLN A 70 12.97 -17.34 24.01
CA GLN A 70 11.75 -16.83 23.42
C GLN A 70 11.41 -15.46 24.00
N TYR A 71 10.74 -14.64 23.21
CA TYR A 71 10.49 -13.25 23.53
C TYR A 71 9.01 -12.91 23.35
N HIS A 72 8.44 -12.25 24.35
CA HIS A 72 7.22 -11.48 24.19
C HIS A 72 7.58 -10.06 23.79
N ILE A 73 6.76 -9.39 22.99
CA ILE A 73 7.05 -8.05 22.47
C ILE A 73 5.82 -7.16 22.57
N ARG A 74 6.05 -5.89 22.90
CA ARG A 74 5.07 -4.81 22.88
C ARG A 74 5.55 -3.75 21.91
N GLY A 75 4.66 -3.26 21.05
CA GLY A 75 5.02 -2.31 19.99
C GLY A 75 5.24 -2.95 18.61
N LEU A 76 4.76 -4.18 18.39
CA LEU A 76 4.49 -4.67 17.04
C LEU A 76 3.29 -3.92 16.47
N SER A 77 3.32 -3.65 15.17
CA SER A 77 2.16 -3.11 14.42
C SER A 77 0.98 -4.08 14.35
N VAL A 78 1.19 -5.35 14.70
CA VAL A 78 0.19 -6.44 14.72
C VAL A 78 -0.13 -6.81 16.18
N SER A 79 -1.39 -7.14 16.50
CA SER A 79 -1.90 -7.38 17.86
C SER A 79 -1.32 -8.59 18.61
N ALA A 80 -0.41 -9.35 18.00
CA ALA A 80 0.25 -10.51 18.61
C ALA A 80 1.43 -10.11 19.51
N GLN A 81 1.44 -10.57 20.76
CA GLN A 81 2.49 -10.21 21.76
C GLN A 81 3.52 -11.33 22.03
N GLY A 82 3.48 -12.45 21.31
CA GLY A 82 4.41 -13.58 21.44
C GLY A 82 3.79 -14.84 22.07
N PRO A 83 4.60 -15.89 22.34
CA PRO A 83 6.07 -15.92 22.31
C PRO A 83 6.66 -16.07 20.91
N PHE A 84 7.68 -15.25 20.59
CA PHE A 84 8.43 -15.28 19.33
C PHE A 84 9.85 -15.80 19.55
N LYS A 85 10.39 -16.49 18.56
CA LYS A 85 11.83 -16.80 18.47
C LYS A 85 12.60 -15.56 18.01
N LEU A 86 13.88 -15.49 18.37
CA LEU A 86 14.73 -14.38 17.96
C LEU A 86 14.76 -14.19 16.44
N ARG A 87 14.85 -15.27 15.65
CA ARG A 87 14.79 -15.20 14.18
C ARG A 87 13.52 -14.54 13.62
N GLU A 88 12.39 -14.71 14.30
CA GLU A 88 11.12 -14.11 13.88
C GLU A 88 11.17 -12.61 14.15
N LEU A 89 11.65 -12.21 15.34
CA LEU A 89 11.86 -10.80 15.67
C LEU A 89 12.88 -10.13 14.76
N ILE A 90 13.99 -10.80 14.41
CA ILE A 90 14.96 -10.31 13.43
C ILE A 90 14.25 -10.05 12.09
N GLY A 91 13.45 -11.02 11.63
CA GLY A 91 12.69 -10.89 10.40
C GLY A 91 11.65 -9.76 10.45
N PHE A 92 10.93 -9.58 11.56
CA PHE A 92 9.98 -8.47 11.73
C PHE A 92 10.69 -7.12 11.75
N THR A 93 11.83 -7.05 12.44
CA THR A 93 12.62 -5.82 12.60
C THR A 93 13.25 -5.40 11.28
N ALA A 94 13.86 -6.34 10.54
CA ALA A 94 14.43 -6.07 9.22
C ALA A 94 13.37 -5.66 8.18
N ARG A 95 12.10 -6.08 8.39
CA ARG A 95 10.93 -5.66 7.61
C ARG A 95 10.23 -4.42 8.18
N GLY A 96 10.80 -3.72 9.16
CA GLY A 96 10.19 -2.50 9.72
C GLY A 96 8.86 -2.69 10.47
N MET A 97 8.50 -3.92 10.84
CA MET A 97 7.26 -4.23 11.58
C MET A 97 7.41 -4.01 13.10
N VAL A 98 8.64 -3.91 13.58
CA VAL A 98 8.96 -3.61 14.98
C VAL A 98 9.36 -2.15 15.08
N ARG A 99 8.64 -1.39 15.90
CA ARG A 99 8.97 0.02 16.14
C ARG A 99 10.25 0.14 16.98
N ALA A 100 10.98 1.25 16.82
CA ALA A 100 12.20 1.51 17.59
C ALA A 100 11.95 1.63 19.11
N ASP A 101 10.74 2.05 19.51
CA ASP A 101 10.30 2.15 20.91
C ASP A 101 9.69 0.85 21.46
N ALA A 102 9.73 -0.24 20.69
CA ALA A 102 9.24 -1.54 21.13
C ALA A 102 10.04 -2.07 22.33
N THR A 103 9.34 -2.81 23.20
CA THR A 103 9.94 -3.47 24.36
C THR A 103 9.72 -4.97 24.29
N LEU A 104 10.69 -5.75 24.76
CA LEU A 104 10.67 -7.21 24.76
C LEU A 104 10.92 -7.78 26.15
N GLN A 105 10.34 -8.94 26.41
CA GLN A 105 10.54 -9.71 27.62
C GLN A 105 10.97 -11.13 27.24
N SER A 106 12.14 -11.55 27.72
CA SER A 106 12.64 -12.91 27.49
C SER A 106 11.99 -13.90 28.45
N ASP A 107 11.75 -15.12 28.01
CA ASP A 107 11.44 -16.26 28.88
C ASP A 107 12.47 -16.49 30.02
N LEU A 108 13.73 -16.08 29.82
CA LEU A 108 14.79 -16.16 30.83
C LEU A 108 14.80 -14.97 31.82
N ALA A 109 14.12 -13.86 31.49
CA ALA A 109 14.18 -12.62 32.27
C ALA A 109 12.80 -11.94 32.35
N SER A 110 12.32 -11.71 33.57
CA SER A 110 11.00 -11.11 33.81
C SER A 110 10.91 -9.61 33.49
N GLU A 111 12.03 -8.94 33.21
CA GLU A 111 12.08 -7.51 32.90
C GLU A 111 11.76 -7.24 31.42
N TRP A 112 10.94 -6.21 31.17
CA TRP A 112 10.75 -5.65 29.84
C TRP A 112 11.92 -4.74 29.51
N ILE A 113 12.67 -5.09 28.48
CA ILE A 113 13.82 -4.31 28.01
C ILE A 113 13.53 -3.70 26.64
N PRO A 114 14.12 -2.56 26.29
CA PRO A 114 14.04 -2.00 24.94
C PRO A 114 14.55 -2.99 23.88
N VAL A 115 13.92 -2.99 22.70
CA VAL A 115 14.25 -3.91 21.60
C VAL A 115 15.70 -3.75 21.11
N ASP A 116 16.23 -2.53 21.17
CA ASP A 116 17.60 -2.19 20.76
C ASP A 116 18.69 -2.71 21.71
N ARG A 117 18.32 -3.28 22.87
CA ARG A 117 19.27 -3.98 23.75
C ARG A 117 19.73 -5.31 23.17
N ILE A 118 18.96 -5.91 22.27
CA ILE A 118 19.40 -7.07 21.50
C ILE A 118 20.13 -6.54 20.26
N LEU A 119 21.45 -6.76 20.21
CA LEU A 119 22.33 -6.09 19.25
C LEU A 119 21.98 -6.42 17.80
N VAL A 120 21.56 -7.65 17.51
CA VAL A 120 21.11 -8.01 16.16
C VAL A 120 19.82 -7.30 15.75
N LEU A 121 18.90 -7.04 16.69
CA LEU A 121 17.68 -6.28 16.40
C LEU A 121 18.01 -4.80 16.21
N LYS A 122 18.90 -4.24 17.04
CA LYS A 122 19.41 -2.88 16.87
C LYS A 122 20.02 -2.67 15.47
N ALA A 123 20.85 -3.60 15.02
CA ALA A 123 21.45 -3.56 13.69
C ALA A 123 20.42 -3.65 12.55
N CYS A 124 19.30 -4.37 12.76
CA CYS A 124 18.19 -4.36 11.82
C CYS A 124 17.41 -3.03 11.84
N LEU A 125 17.16 -2.45 13.02
CA LEU A 125 16.47 -1.16 13.18
C LEU A 125 17.25 0.01 12.56
N SER A 126 18.58 -0.03 12.62
CA SER A 126 19.46 0.95 11.99
C SER A 126 19.61 0.75 10.48
N GLY A 127 19.07 -0.34 9.92
CA GLY A 127 19.23 -0.69 8.50
C GLY A 127 20.66 -1.10 8.12
N GLU A 128 21.49 -1.47 9.10
CA GLU A 128 22.83 -2.04 8.89
C GLU A 128 22.73 -3.52 8.46
N LEU A 129 21.78 -4.25 9.03
CA LEU A 129 21.43 -5.62 8.63
C LEU A 129 20.09 -5.63 7.92
N VAL A 130 20.11 -6.10 6.67
CA VAL A 130 18.96 -6.06 5.75
C VAL A 130 18.55 -7.46 5.32
N LEU A 131 17.26 -7.62 4.98
CA LEU A 131 16.75 -8.89 4.49
C LEU A 131 17.25 -9.14 3.06
N LEU A 132 17.81 -10.33 2.84
CA LEU A 132 18.32 -10.74 1.55
C LEU A 132 17.31 -11.68 0.86
N GLY A 133 17.09 -11.43 -0.42
CA GLY A 133 16.26 -12.25 -1.30
C GLY A 133 16.80 -13.64 -1.53
N ALA A 134 15.98 -14.50 -2.14
CA ALA A 134 16.44 -15.82 -2.58
C ALA A 134 17.55 -15.73 -3.65
N ASP A 135 17.62 -14.62 -4.39
CA ASP A 135 18.66 -14.29 -5.36
C ASP A 135 19.90 -13.63 -4.73
N GLY A 136 19.88 -13.37 -3.42
CA GLY A 136 20.94 -12.70 -2.67
C GLY A 136 20.96 -11.18 -2.81
N LYS A 137 19.96 -10.57 -3.45
CA LYS A 137 19.82 -9.11 -3.50
C LYS A 137 19.20 -8.56 -2.22
N VAL A 138 19.50 -7.31 -1.90
CA VAL A 138 18.89 -6.60 -0.77
C VAL A 138 17.43 -6.31 -1.12
N HIS A 139 16.49 -6.94 -0.40
CA HIS A 139 15.06 -6.72 -0.62
C HIS A 139 14.56 -5.45 0.05
N LEU A 140 15.17 -5.01 1.17
CA LEU A 140 14.73 -3.79 1.87
C LEU A 140 15.78 -3.27 2.86
N ARG A 141 15.89 -1.94 2.98
CA ARG A 141 16.56 -1.28 4.10
C ARG A 141 15.48 -0.71 5.02
N ALA A 142 15.42 -1.14 6.27
CA ALA A 142 14.51 -0.53 7.25
C ALA A 142 14.84 0.97 7.33
N GLN A 143 13.91 1.82 6.91
CA GLN A 143 14.01 3.25 7.15
C GLN A 143 13.54 3.49 8.57
N THR A 144 14.46 3.81 9.47
CA THR A 144 14.11 4.29 10.80
C THR A 144 13.32 5.58 10.60
N THR A 145 12.00 5.55 10.78
CA THR A 145 11.22 6.76 10.97
C THR A 145 11.61 7.30 12.34
N CYS A 146 12.67 8.10 12.39
CA CYS A 146 12.97 8.89 13.59
C CYS A 146 11.78 9.79 13.85
N ALA A 147 11.12 9.58 14.99
CA ALA A 147 10.11 10.47 15.54
C ALA A 147 10.76 11.75 16.11
N GLU A 148 11.54 12.47 15.29
CA GLU A 148 12.15 13.75 15.67
C GLU A 148 11.50 14.97 15.01
N ASP A 149 10.66 14.81 13.97
CA ASP A 149 10.01 15.96 13.30
C ASP A 149 8.66 16.38 13.93
N ALA A 150 8.40 16.02 15.19
CA ALA A 150 7.18 16.42 15.89
C ALA A 150 7.41 16.74 17.37
N ILE A 151 8.30 17.70 17.68
CA ILE A 151 8.13 18.67 18.78
C ILE A 151 8.94 19.92 18.38
N ASP A 152 8.27 20.89 17.77
CA ASP A 152 8.67 22.30 17.85
C ASP A 152 7.85 22.90 19.00
N GLY A 153 8.49 23.01 20.16
CA GLY A 153 7.85 23.36 21.42
C GLY A 153 8.90 23.58 22.49
N ASP A 154 9.39 24.83 22.53
CA ASP A 154 10.19 25.45 23.59
C ASP A 154 10.27 24.68 24.91
N LEU A 155 11.45 24.16 25.24
CA LEU A 155 11.84 23.92 26.63
C LEU A 155 13.37 24.01 26.77
N GLU A 156 13.78 24.96 27.60
CA GLU A 156 15.15 25.35 27.91
C GLU A 156 16.01 24.19 28.46
N HIS A 157 17.30 24.21 28.10
CA HIS A 157 18.37 23.43 28.74
C HIS A 157 18.45 23.69 30.26
N PRO A 158 18.93 22.69 31.03
CA PRO A 158 20.30 22.83 31.55
C PRO A 158 21.16 21.56 31.60
N ASP A 159 22.42 21.76 31.23
CA ASP A 159 23.71 21.18 31.65
C ASP A 159 23.83 19.80 32.35
N ALA A 160 24.50 18.89 31.62
CA ALA A 160 25.68 18.08 31.95
C ALA A 160 26.04 17.69 33.41
N LYS A 161 26.15 16.36 33.66
CA LYS A 161 27.42 15.63 34.00
C LYS A 161 27.17 14.18 34.49
N ALA A 162 27.71 13.21 33.73
CA ALA A 162 28.56 12.06 34.13
C ALA A 162 28.16 11.06 35.27
N PRO A 163 28.72 9.83 35.24
CA PRO A 163 28.07 8.59 35.66
C PRO A 163 28.50 8.08 37.06
N ILE A 164 27.91 6.98 37.56
CA ILE A 164 28.58 5.81 38.22
C ILE A 164 27.62 4.96 39.11
N GLU A 165 27.84 3.64 39.02
CA GLU A 165 27.64 2.53 39.98
C GLU A 165 26.28 1.90 40.36
N VAL A 166 26.25 0.61 40.00
CA VAL A 166 25.64 -0.54 40.64
C VAL A 166 25.76 -0.55 42.17
N ALA A 167 24.63 -0.72 42.87
CA ALA A 167 24.59 -1.42 44.17
C ALA A 167 23.21 -2.06 44.42
N ARG A 168 23.27 -3.16 45.17
CA ARG A 168 22.28 -4.22 45.38
C ARG A 168 21.36 -3.96 46.60
N VAL A 169 20.12 -4.48 46.49
CA VAL A 169 19.36 -5.27 47.51
C VAL A 169 18.50 -4.55 48.59
N SER A 170 17.23 -5.01 48.67
CA SER A 170 16.26 -5.03 49.80
C SER A 170 15.61 -3.70 50.23
N THR A 171 14.31 -3.54 50.55
CA THR A 171 13.23 -4.44 51.02
C THR A 171 11.89 -3.66 51.02
N THR A 172 10.79 -4.37 50.74
CA THR A 172 9.44 -4.34 51.38
C THR A 172 8.75 -3.00 51.73
N SER A 173 7.56 -2.76 51.15
CA SER A 173 6.28 -2.29 51.78
C SER A 173 5.25 -2.02 50.66
N GLN A 174 4.24 -2.87 50.42
CA GLN A 174 2.88 -2.93 51.01
C GLN A 174 2.01 -1.65 50.96
N SER A 175 0.78 -1.88 50.48
CA SER A 175 -0.48 -1.11 50.62
C SER A 175 -0.71 0.07 49.67
N SER A 176 -1.91 0.41 49.19
CA SER A 176 -3.20 -0.24 48.90
C SER A 176 -4.16 0.86 48.41
N THR A 177 -4.99 0.56 47.41
CA THR A 177 -6.40 1.04 47.20
C THR A 177 -6.79 2.53 47.32
N SER A 178 -7.34 3.06 46.23
CA SER A 178 -8.70 3.69 46.14
C SER A 178 -8.96 3.95 44.64
N SER A 179 -10.03 3.54 43.95
CA SER A 179 -11.49 3.49 44.22
C SER A 179 -12.11 4.88 44.40
N GLY A 180 -12.66 5.42 43.32
CA GLY A 180 -13.43 6.67 43.32
C GLY A 180 -14.19 6.87 42.02
N SER A 181 -15.28 6.12 41.84
CA SER A 181 -16.37 6.40 40.90
C SER A 181 -17.17 7.61 41.36
N PHE A 182 -17.64 8.47 40.45
CA PHE A 182 -18.95 9.11 40.57
C PHE A 182 -19.48 9.56 39.21
N GLU A 183 -20.74 9.20 38.97
CA GLU A 183 -21.61 9.49 37.84
C GLU A 183 -22.16 10.93 37.86
N GLU A 184 -22.94 11.21 36.80
CA GLU A 184 -24.07 12.17 36.68
C GLU A 184 -23.82 13.49 35.93
N THR A 185 -24.04 13.42 34.61
CA THR A 185 -25.01 14.25 33.87
C THR A 185 -26.40 14.28 34.55
N PRO A 186 -27.37 15.21 34.27
CA PRO A 186 -27.68 15.76 32.94
C PRO A 186 -28.34 17.19 32.89
N LEU A 187 -28.77 17.56 31.67
CA LEU A 187 -30.07 18.19 31.29
C LEU A 187 -30.15 19.72 30.90
N ILE A 188 -30.40 19.93 29.59
CA ILE A 188 -31.41 20.81 28.90
C ILE A 188 -31.26 22.36 28.83
N ASP A 189 -30.90 22.86 27.62
CA ASP A 189 -31.64 23.69 26.61
C ASP A 189 -32.55 24.88 27.03
N PRO A 190 -33.09 25.73 26.11
CA PRO A 190 -32.59 26.48 24.92
C PRO A 190 -32.94 28.00 24.99
N SER A 191 -32.60 28.80 23.94
CA SER A 191 -33.37 29.94 23.33
C SER A 191 -32.44 31.05 22.81
N ALA A 192 -32.47 31.37 21.49
CA ALA A 192 -33.14 32.53 20.84
C ALA A 192 -32.40 33.87 21.07
N GLU A 193 -32.26 34.86 20.19
CA GLU A 193 -32.91 35.28 18.94
C GLU A 193 -32.10 36.50 18.41
N VAL A 194 -32.10 36.72 17.08
CA VAL A 194 -32.27 38.01 16.36
C VAL A 194 -31.49 39.26 16.82
N THR A 195 -30.68 39.84 15.92
CA THR A 195 -30.95 41.21 15.38
C THR A 195 -30.14 41.59 14.14
N SER A 196 -30.88 42.05 13.12
CA SER A 196 -30.43 42.87 12.00
C SER A 196 -30.05 44.29 12.43
N GLY A 197 -29.03 44.88 11.81
CA GLY A 197 -28.63 46.27 12.05
C GLY A 197 -28.24 47.00 10.77
N ASN A 198 -29.23 47.56 10.09
CA ASN A 198 -29.12 48.54 9.02
C ASN A 198 -28.52 49.85 9.59
N LYS A 199 -27.54 50.47 8.94
CA LYS A 199 -27.21 51.89 9.17
C LYS A 199 -26.56 52.56 7.95
N LYS A 200 -27.38 53.40 7.29
CA LYS A 200 -26.97 54.58 6.53
C LYS A 200 -26.58 55.70 7.53
N PRO A 201 -25.73 56.66 7.16
CA PRO A 201 -26.28 58.00 6.94
C PRO A 201 -25.66 58.76 5.74
N ASP A 202 -26.42 59.78 5.31
CA ASP A 202 -26.14 60.76 4.25
C ASP A 202 -25.15 61.87 4.66
N SER A 203 -24.44 62.44 3.67
CA SER A 203 -24.26 63.90 3.38
C SER A 203 -23.10 64.07 2.37
N LEU A 204 -23.33 64.44 1.10
CA LEU A 204 -23.48 65.78 0.50
C LEU A 204 -22.17 66.60 0.32
N ASP A 205 -22.04 67.14 -0.91
CA ASP A 205 -21.14 68.18 -1.47
C ASP A 205 -19.97 67.63 -2.32
N GLU A 206 -20.08 67.59 -3.66
CA GLU A 206 -20.05 68.65 -4.70
C GLU A 206 -18.67 68.74 -5.39
N ASP A 207 -18.71 68.42 -6.70
CA ASP A 207 -17.96 68.93 -7.84
C ASP A 207 -16.42 68.91 -7.92
N ALA A 208 -15.93 68.03 -8.80
CA ALA A 208 -15.00 68.39 -9.88
C ALA A 208 -14.93 67.26 -10.93
N ASP A 209 -15.86 67.26 -11.89
CA ASP A 209 -15.77 66.46 -13.11
C ASP A 209 -14.62 66.97 -13.99
N VAL A 210 -13.54 66.20 -14.06
CA VAL A 210 -12.50 66.37 -15.08
C VAL A 210 -12.94 65.63 -16.33
N ASP A 211 -13.57 66.38 -17.23
CA ASP A 211 -13.96 65.95 -18.57
C ASP A 211 -12.72 65.62 -19.42
N LEU A 212 -12.25 64.36 -19.35
CA LEU A 212 -11.23 63.82 -20.24
C LEU A 212 -11.88 63.51 -21.60
N GLY A 213 -12.04 64.57 -22.40
CA GLY A 213 -12.37 64.44 -23.81
C GLY A 213 -11.37 63.53 -24.55
N PRO A 214 -11.83 62.79 -25.57
CA PRO A 214 -10.99 61.84 -26.30
C PRO A 214 -9.80 62.55 -27.01
N PRO A 215 -8.65 61.86 -27.15
CA PRO A 215 -7.40 62.47 -27.59
C PRO A 215 -7.42 62.99 -29.05
N PRO A 216 -6.54 63.94 -29.41
CA PRO A 216 -6.75 64.87 -30.53
C PRO A 216 -6.58 64.29 -31.94
N TRP A 217 -6.25 63.00 -32.09
CA TRP A 217 -6.05 62.38 -33.40
C TRP A 217 -7.33 61.81 -34.02
N TRP A 218 -8.47 61.89 -33.33
CA TRP A 218 -9.78 61.43 -33.81
C TRP A 218 -10.57 62.42 -34.70
N ARG A 219 -10.04 63.63 -34.97
CA ARG A 219 -10.66 64.62 -35.87
C ARG A 219 -9.97 64.76 -37.23
N ARG A 220 -9.63 63.64 -37.88
CA ARG A 220 -9.50 63.63 -39.35
C ARG A 220 -10.78 63.08 -39.96
N GLN A 221 -11.74 63.98 -40.17
CA GLN A 221 -12.81 63.74 -41.13
C GLN A 221 -12.18 63.61 -42.52
N ILE A 222 -11.99 62.36 -42.96
CA ILE A 222 -11.79 62.05 -44.37
C ILE A 222 -13.07 62.51 -45.08
N ARG A 223 -12.97 63.59 -45.86
CA ARG A 223 -14.02 64.00 -46.79
C ARG A 223 -14.13 62.93 -47.87
N TRP A 224 -15.03 61.98 -47.66
CA TRP A 224 -15.55 61.09 -48.69
C TRP A 224 -16.54 61.88 -49.57
N LYS A 225 -16.02 62.79 -50.39
CA LYS A 225 -16.70 63.24 -51.61
C LYS A 225 -16.03 62.46 -52.73
N ASP A 226 -16.84 61.78 -53.55
CA ASP A 226 -16.45 60.95 -54.70
C ASP A 226 -16.40 59.43 -54.48
N LEU A 227 -17.30 58.87 -53.64
CA LEU A 227 -17.66 57.45 -53.74
C LEU A 227 -19.13 57.26 -54.09
N ASN A 228 -19.33 56.49 -55.16
CA ASN A 228 -20.58 56.16 -55.85
C ASN A 228 -21.80 56.00 -54.92
N PRO A 229 -22.93 56.67 -55.21
CA PRO A 229 -24.16 56.60 -54.42
C PRO A 229 -25.06 55.44 -54.87
N THR A 230 -24.54 54.21 -54.91
CA THR A 230 -25.33 53.00 -55.22
C THR A 230 -25.13 51.86 -54.22
N ILE A 231 -24.69 52.18 -53.00
CA ILE A 231 -24.73 51.23 -51.88
C ILE A 231 -25.85 51.69 -50.94
N SER A 232 -27.03 51.07 -51.08
CA SER A 232 -28.18 51.41 -50.26
C SER A 232 -27.86 51.21 -48.77
N ARG A 233 -28.35 52.09 -47.90
CA ARG A 233 -28.19 51.97 -46.44
C ARG A 233 -28.66 50.61 -45.90
N GLU A 234 -29.59 49.96 -46.60
CA GLU A 234 -30.05 48.61 -46.29
C GLU A 234 -29.00 47.52 -46.57
N SER A 235 -28.15 47.69 -47.59
CA SER A 235 -27.08 46.71 -47.88
C SER A 235 -25.95 46.79 -46.84
N LEU A 236 -25.64 47.99 -46.33
CA LEU A 236 -24.71 48.22 -45.22
C LEU A 236 -25.25 47.68 -43.88
N ALA A 237 -26.56 47.77 -43.64
CA ALA A 237 -27.18 47.19 -42.45
C ALA A 237 -27.24 45.65 -42.53
N ARG A 238 -27.50 45.09 -43.72
CA ARG A 238 -27.42 43.63 -43.94
C ARG A 238 -25.99 43.12 -43.81
N SER A 239 -25.00 43.79 -44.39
CA SER A 239 -23.59 43.37 -44.27
C SER A 239 -23.10 43.44 -42.82
N ARG A 240 -23.47 44.48 -42.05
CA ARG A 240 -23.17 44.55 -40.61
C ARG A 240 -23.74 43.36 -39.85
N ARG A 241 -25.01 42.99 -40.10
CA ARG A 241 -25.64 41.82 -39.45
C ARG A 241 -24.89 40.53 -39.77
N TRP A 242 -24.54 40.30 -41.03
CA TRP A 242 -23.75 39.13 -41.44
C TRP A 242 -22.36 39.09 -40.82
N VAL A 243 -21.68 40.24 -40.69
CA VAL A 243 -20.38 40.33 -40.02
C VAL A 243 -20.50 40.03 -38.53
N THR A 244 -21.52 40.54 -37.82
CA THR A 244 -21.74 40.20 -36.41
C THR A 244 -22.08 38.73 -36.19
N ILE A 245 -22.89 38.13 -37.07
CA ILE A 245 -23.20 36.69 -37.01
C ILE A 245 -21.94 35.86 -37.26
N GLY A 246 -21.15 36.24 -38.27
CA GLY A 246 -19.87 35.58 -38.58
C GLY A 246 -18.88 35.67 -37.42
N LEU A 247 -18.73 36.85 -36.81
CA LEU A 247 -17.87 37.05 -35.64
C LEU A 247 -18.37 36.26 -34.43
N GLY A 248 -19.69 36.21 -34.19
CA GLY A 248 -20.30 35.39 -33.14
C GLY A 248 -20.03 33.90 -33.33
N MET A 249 -20.14 33.39 -34.56
CA MET A 249 -19.79 31.99 -34.89
C MET A 249 -18.31 31.70 -34.66
N VAL A 250 -17.40 32.61 -35.05
CA VAL A 250 -15.96 32.43 -34.81
C VAL A 250 -15.64 32.39 -33.33
N ILE A 251 -16.22 33.29 -32.53
CA ILE A 251 -16.05 33.29 -31.07
C ILE A 251 -16.62 32.01 -30.44
N LEU A 252 -17.78 31.53 -30.92
CA LEU A 252 -18.40 30.30 -30.42
C LEU A 252 -17.55 29.06 -30.75
N VAL A 253 -17.02 28.95 -31.97
CA VAL A 253 -16.11 27.87 -32.37
C VAL A 253 -14.80 27.93 -31.57
N ALA A 254 -14.23 29.12 -31.36
CA ALA A 254 -13.05 29.30 -30.52
C ALA A 254 -13.33 28.96 -29.04
N GLY A 255 -14.52 29.31 -28.53
CA GLY A 255 -14.98 28.96 -27.19
C GLY A 255 -15.14 27.45 -27.01
N ILE A 256 -15.75 26.76 -27.99
CA ILE A 256 -15.85 25.30 -27.98
C ILE A 256 -14.46 24.66 -28.06
N GLY A 257 -13.56 25.17 -28.91
CA GLY A 257 -12.21 24.64 -29.04
C GLY A 257 -11.37 24.80 -27.77
N THR A 258 -11.47 25.96 -27.10
CA THR A 258 -10.78 26.21 -25.82
C THR A 258 -11.38 25.38 -24.68
N ALA A 259 -12.70 25.27 -24.60
CA ALA A 259 -13.36 24.41 -23.62
C ALA A 259 -13.03 22.93 -23.83
N PHE A 260 -13.00 22.45 -25.09
CA PHE A 260 -12.61 21.07 -25.42
C PHE A 260 -11.13 20.82 -25.10
N SER A 261 -10.26 21.79 -25.41
CA SER A 261 -8.84 21.71 -25.06
C SER A 261 -8.62 21.65 -23.54
N GLN A 262 -9.30 22.51 -22.77
CA GLN A 262 -9.22 22.46 -21.31
C GLN A 262 -9.81 21.17 -20.74
N TRP A 263 -10.91 20.67 -21.30
CA TRP A 263 -11.51 19.41 -20.87
C TRP A 263 -10.59 18.22 -21.16
N SER A 264 -9.91 18.20 -22.30
CA SER A 264 -8.90 17.18 -22.61
C SER A 264 -7.66 17.22 -21.72
N LYS A 265 -7.44 18.35 -21.02
CA LYS A 265 -6.36 18.53 -20.03
C LYS A 265 -6.82 18.31 -18.59
N MET A 266 -8.12 18.16 -18.32
CA MET A 266 -8.59 17.80 -17.00
C MET A 266 -8.12 16.37 -16.70
N GLY A 267 -7.23 16.25 -15.72
CA GLY A 267 -6.76 14.96 -15.23
C GLY A 267 -7.91 14.07 -14.77
N LEU A 268 -7.69 12.75 -14.84
CA LEU A 268 -8.54 11.78 -14.16
C LEU A 268 -8.64 12.17 -12.68
N ARG A 269 -9.84 12.10 -12.11
CA ARG A 269 -10.07 12.38 -10.69
C ARG A 269 -10.19 11.07 -9.93
N GLN A 270 -9.78 11.06 -8.66
CA GLN A 270 -9.87 9.91 -7.79
C GLN A 270 -11.30 9.35 -7.70
N GLU A 271 -12.33 10.21 -7.67
CA GLU A 271 -13.74 9.82 -7.64
C GLU A 271 -14.17 8.92 -8.82
N HIS A 272 -13.45 8.99 -9.95
CA HIS A 272 -13.79 8.21 -11.14
C HIS A 272 -13.23 6.78 -11.14
N ILE A 273 -12.27 6.48 -10.26
CA ILE A 273 -11.66 5.14 -10.16
C ILE A 273 -12.29 4.29 -9.06
N ILE A 274 -13.08 4.89 -8.17
CA ILE A 274 -13.75 4.19 -7.06
C ILE A 274 -14.69 3.10 -7.60
N GLY A 275 -14.55 1.90 -7.05
CA GLY A 275 -15.34 0.73 -7.40
C GLY A 275 -14.49 -0.52 -7.64
N ASN A 276 -15.17 -1.58 -8.07
CA ASN A 276 -14.56 -2.86 -8.39
C ASN A 276 -14.35 -2.96 -9.91
N TRP A 277 -13.20 -3.46 -10.31
CA TRP A 277 -12.78 -3.59 -11.69
C TRP A 277 -12.18 -4.97 -11.92
N VAL A 278 -12.54 -5.62 -13.02
CA VAL A 278 -12.11 -6.99 -13.34
C VAL A 278 -11.44 -7.00 -14.70
N ALA A 279 -10.31 -7.69 -14.83
CA ALA A 279 -9.63 -7.88 -16.10
C ALA A 279 -10.53 -8.59 -17.11
N GLU A 280 -10.37 -8.32 -18.41
CA GLU A 280 -11.24 -8.92 -19.43
C GLU A 280 -11.15 -10.45 -19.53
N ASP A 281 -10.05 -11.02 -19.06
CA ASP A 281 -9.75 -12.46 -19.03
C ASP A 281 -9.97 -13.09 -17.65
N ASP A 282 -10.57 -12.35 -16.71
CA ASP A 282 -10.81 -12.78 -15.32
C ASP A 282 -9.53 -13.22 -14.57
N SER A 283 -8.33 -12.84 -15.06
CA SER A 283 -7.05 -13.21 -14.45
C SER A 283 -6.79 -12.49 -13.12
N PHE A 284 -7.32 -11.28 -12.98
CA PHE A 284 -7.26 -10.51 -11.74
C PHE A 284 -8.41 -9.51 -11.66
N ALA A 285 -8.59 -8.96 -10.47
CA ALA A 285 -9.48 -7.85 -10.22
C ALA A 285 -8.88 -6.87 -9.21
N ILE A 286 -9.32 -5.63 -9.27
CA ILE A 286 -8.88 -4.55 -8.40
C ILE A 286 -10.07 -3.77 -7.88
N ALA A 287 -10.06 -3.42 -6.60
CA ALA A 287 -11.05 -2.53 -6.00
C ALA A 287 -10.37 -1.31 -5.41
N PHE A 288 -10.84 -0.12 -5.78
CA PHE A 288 -10.47 1.13 -5.14
C PHE A 288 -11.61 1.61 -4.24
N ARG A 289 -11.31 1.84 -2.97
CA ARG A 289 -12.26 2.26 -1.94
C ARG A 289 -12.12 3.75 -1.64
N GLU A 290 -13.20 4.37 -1.18
CA GLU A 290 -13.23 5.82 -0.88
C GLU A 290 -12.31 6.21 0.29
N ASP A 291 -12.03 5.27 1.18
CA ASP A 291 -11.15 5.44 2.35
C ASP A 291 -9.65 5.38 2.00
N GLY A 292 -9.31 5.18 0.72
CA GLY A 292 -7.92 5.04 0.27
C GLY A 292 -7.40 3.60 0.30
N ASN A 293 -8.24 2.61 0.62
CA ASN A 293 -7.86 1.21 0.56
C ASN A 293 -7.98 0.65 -0.87
N CYS A 294 -7.10 -0.28 -1.20
CA CYS A 294 -7.06 -0.99 -2.47
C CYS A 294 -6.91 -2.49 -2.22
N VAL A 295 -7.64 -3.29 -2.98
CA VAL A 295 -7.52 -4.75 -3.01
C VAL A 295 -7.23 -5.16 -4.44
N VAL A 296 -6.16 -5.91 -4.65
CA VAL A 296 -5.81 -6.58 -5.90
C VAL A 296 -5.94 -8.08 -5.64
N PHE A 297 -6.87 -8.73 -6.33
CA PHE A 297 -7.10 -10.17 -6.26
C PHE A 297 -6.67 -10.82 -7.56
N ASN A 298 -5.61 -11.64 -7.52
CA ASN A 298 -5.16 -12.44 -8.66
C ASN A 298 -5.69 -13.86 -8.51
N THR A 299 -6.22 -14.46 -9.59
CA THR A 299 -6.74 -15.83 -9.55
C THR A 299 -5.63 -16.87 -9.42
N THR A 300 -4.42 -16.49 -9.80
CA THR A 300 -3.18 -17.25 -9.61
C THR A 300 -2.10 -16.30 -9.08
N GLY A 301 -1.15 -16.80 -8.30
CA GLY A 301 -0.11 -15.95 -7.73
C GLY A 301 -0.52 -15.20 -6.47
N ASN A 302 0.28 -14.19 -6.12
CA ASN A 302 0.08 -13.39 -4.92
C ASN A 302 -0.99 -12.31 -5.14
N SER A 303 -2.06 -12.35 -4.36
CA SER A 303 -2.96 -11.19 -4.20
C SER A 303 -2.42 -10.20 -3.17
N TRP A 304 -2.96 -8.98 -3.17
CA TRP A 304 -2.47 -7.88 -2.35
C TRP A 304 -3.61 -7.00 -1.85
N SER A 305 -3.48 -6.50 -0.62
CA SER A 305 -4.39 -5.50 -0.05
C SER A 305 -3.57 -4.47 0.72
N GLY A 306 -3.88 -3.20 0.54
CA GLY A 306 -3.18 -2.10 1.18
C GLY A 306 -3.81 -0.75 0.88
N GLU A 307 -3.02 0.30 1.03
CA GLU A 307 -3.45 1.66 0.78
C GLU A 307 -3.01 2.10 -0.62
N TYR A 308 -3.72 3.08 -1.19
CA TYR A 308 -3.27 3.76 -2.39
C TYR A 308 -3.22 5.26 -2.18
N GLU A 309 -2.24 5.90 -2.80
CA GLU A 309 -2.04 7.33 -2.74
C GLU A 309 -2.19 7.93 -4.14
N TRP A 310 -3.10 8.90 -4.26
CA TRP A 310 -3.28 9.67 -5.47
C TRP A 310 -2.22 10.77 -5.55
N MET A 311 -1.31 10.67 -6.51
CA MET A 311 -0.19 11.60 -6.63
C MET A 311 -0.49 12.62 -7.72
N SER A 312 -0.35 13.91 -7.40
CA SER A 312 -0.33 14.95 -8.42
C SER A 312 0.92 14.77 -9.27
N ARG A 313 0.74 14.53 -10.56
CA ARG A 313 1.85 14.54 -11.50
C ARG A 313 2.14 16.00 -11.84
N ASP A 314 3.09 16.57 -11.13
CA ASP A 314 3.77 17.76 -11.63
C ASP A 314 4.58 17.27 -12.82
N ASP A 315 4.02 17.44 -14.02
CA ASP A 315 4.79 17.37 -15.24
C ASP A 315 5.78 18.52 -15.17
N ASP A 316 6.90 18.33 -14.46
CA ASP A 316 8.00 19.26 -14.42
C ASP A 316 8.50 19.39 -15.87
N GLU A 317 7.99 20.41 -16.56
CA GLU A 317 8.52 20.95 -17.80
C GLU A 317 9.90 21.61 -17.58
N GLU A 318 10.61 21.27 -16.49
CA GLU A 318 12.02 21.61 -16.32
C GLU A 318 12.82 20.87 -17.39
N GLY A 319 12.93 21.54 -18.53
CA GLY A 319 13.57 21.07 -19.73
C GLY A 319 15.01 20.70 -19.45
N LEU A 320 15.25 19.42 -19.23
CA LEU A 320 16.52 18.78 -19.57
C LEU A 320 16.71 19.00 -21.07
N THR A 321 17.40 20.09 -21.43
CA THR A 321 17.89 20.34 -22.79
C THR A 321 19.05 19.40 -23.06
N ALA A 322 18.79 18.10 -23.07
CA ALA A 322 19.75 17.11 -23.52
C ALA A 322 19.90 17.28 -25.04
N SER A 323 21.11 17.66 -25.47
CA SER A 323 21.46 17.87 -26.89
C SER A 323 21.48 16.56 -27.72
N ALA A 324 21.40 15.41 -27.05
CA ALA A 324 21.14 14.11 -27.64
C ALA A 324 19.93 13.49 -26.93
N GLY A 325 18.97 12.97 -27.70
CA GLY A 325 17.81 12.29 -27.14
C GLY A 325 18.24 11.09 -26.31
N ILE A 326 17.77 10.99 -25.06
CA ILE A 326 18.05 9.86 -24.17
C ILE A 326 16.76 9.05 -24.05
N SER A 327 16.76 7.84 -24.61
CA SER A 327 15.70 6.87 -24.35
C SER A 327 16.19 5.81 -23.37
N SER A 328 15.36 5.49 -22.39
CA SER A 328 15.58 4.44 -21.41
C SER A 328 14.38 3.49 -21.43
N ILE A 329 14.66 2.20 -21.57
CA ILE A 329 13.67 1.13 -21.40
C ILE A 329 13.68 0.79 -19.91
N LEU A 330 12.52 0.93 -19.28
CA LEU A 330 12.31 0.66 -17.87
C LEU A 330 11.85 -0.79 -17.65
N ASP A 331 10.98 -1.29 -18.54
CA ASP A 331 10.40 -2.63 -18.43
C ASP A 331 10.06 -3.22 -19.80
N GLU A 332 9.70 -4.50 -19.82
CA GLU A 332 9.24 -5.23 -21.00
C GLU A 332 7.71 -5.22 -21.12
N LEU A 333 7.22 -5.21 -22.37
CA LEU A 333 5.79 -5.32 -22.66
C LEU A 333 5.34 -6.78 -22.53
N GLU A 334 4.45 -7.05 -21.58
CA GLU A 334 3.84 -8.38 -21.45
C GLU A 334 2.82 -8.68 -22.55
N ARG A 335 2.56 -9.98 -22.77
CA ARG A 335 1.63 -10.42 -23.82
C ARG A 335 0.20 -10.05 -23.44
N GLY A 336 -0.48 -9.36 -24.35
CA GLY A 336 -1.88 -8.98 -24.19
C GLY A 336 -2.07 -7.54 -23.73
N PHE A 337 -1.00 -6.83 -23.34
CA PHE A 337 -1.10 -5.44 -22.93
C PHE A 337 -0.96 -4.47 -24.11
N GLU A 338 -1.68 -3.35 -24.06
CA GLU A 338 -1.65 -2.31 -25.09
C GLU A 338 -0.51 -1.32 -24.80
N LEU A 339 0.53 -1.26 -25.63
CA LEU A 339 1.53 -0.19 -25.51
C LEU A 339 0.94 1.16 -25.92
N GLY A 340 1.09 2.19 -25.08
CA GLY A 340 0.60 3.53 -25.38
C GLY A 340 1.29 4.64 -24.61
N ALA A 341 1.40 5.82 -25.24
CA ALA A 341 1.96 7.00 -24.61
C ALA A 341 1.13 7.44 -23.39
N VAL A 342 1.81 7.82 -22.30
CA VAL A 342 1.20 8.40 -21.11
C VAL A 342 0.85 9.87 -21.39
N LYS A 343 -0.38 10.27 -21.08
CA LYS A 343 -0.91 11.63 -21.28
C LYS A 343 -0.87 12.40 -19.96
N SER A 344 -0.91 13.72 -20.03
CA SER A 344 -1.07 14.59 -18.85
C SER A 344 -2.45 14.48 -18.20
N SER A 345 -3.45 14.00 -18.95
CA SER A 345 -4.78 13.70 -18.42
C SER A 345 -4.86 12.39 -17.62
N ASP A 346 -3.83 11.54 -17.70
CA ASP A 346 -3.84 10.25 -16.99
C ASP A 346 -3.55 10.48 -15.50
N GLY A 347 -4.24 9.74 -14.65
CA GLY A 347 -3.96 9.69 -13.22
C GLY A 347 -2.66 8.95 -12.92
N TYR A 348 -2.05 9.26 -11.79
CA TYR A 348 -0.90 8.54 -11.27
C TYR A 348 -1.18 8.15 -9.83
N LEU A 349 -0.98 6.87 -9.53
CA LEU A 349 -1.31 6.27 -8.26
C LEU A 349 -0.15 5.42 -7.78
N ARG A 350 0.17 5.55 -6.50
CA ARG A 350 1.14 4.72 -5.80
C ARG A 350 0.42 3.73 -4.90
N LEU A 351 0.78 2.46 -5.00
CA LEU A 351 0.28 1.39 -4.15
C LEU A 351 1.23 1.28 -2.94
N ARG A 352 0.68 1.52 -1.74
CA ARG A 352 1.41 1.48 -0.48
C ARG A 352 0.94 0.27 0.32
N SER A 353 1.83 -0.69 0.50
CA SER A 353 1.53 -1.84 1.33
C SER A 353 1.86 -1.58 2.80
N SER A 354 1.04 -2.09 3.71
CA SER A 354 1.35 -2.16 5.15
C SER A 354 2.39 -3.26 5.45
N ALA A 355 2.53 -4.24 4.56
CA ALA A 355 3.55 -5.28 4.57
C ALA A 355 4.40 -5.14 3.31
N PHE A 356 5.71 -4.93 3.44
CA PHE A 356 6.69 -4.61 2.39
C PHE A 356 6.87 -5.66 1.25
N GLU A 357 5.81 -6.31 0.81
CA GLU A 357 5.75 -7.25 -0.30
C GLU A 357 5.36 -6.50 -1.58
N PRO A 358 5.96 -6.88 -2.73
CA PRO A 358 5.59 -6.31 -4.01
C PRO A 358 4.14 -6.62 -4.37
N THR A 359 3.41 -5.60 -4.79
CA THR A 359 2.04 -5.76 -5.32
C THR A 359 2.14 -6.33 -6.73
N TYR A 360 1.47 -7.45 -6.99
CA TYR A 360 1.36 -8.02 -8.33
C TYR A 360 -0.02 -7.72 -8.91
N ILE A 361 -0.10 -7.22 -10.14
CA ILE A 361 -1.35 -7.03 -10.88
C ILE A 361 -1.23 -7.85 -12.16
N GLY A 362 -2.03 -8.93 -12.28
CA GLY A 362 -1.96 -9.81 -13.45
C GLY A 362 -0.59 -10.47 -13.61
N ASN A 363 0.03 -10.88 -12.49
CA ASN A 363 1.40 -11.42 -12.39
C ASN A 363 2.54 -10.43 -12.69
N HIS A 364 2.25 -9.14 -12.90
CA HIS A 364 3.27 -8.11 -13.07
C HIS A 364 3.49 -7.31 -11.78
N GLU A 365 4.76 -7.12 -11.38
CA GLU A 365 5.10 -6.36 -10.17
C GLU A 365 4.87 -4.86 -10.39
N MET A 366 3.98 -4.25 -9.61
CA MET A 366 3.56 -2.86 -9.77
C MET A 366 3.48 -2.14 -8.42
N SER A 367 4.41 -1.24 -8.16
CA SER A 367 4.36 -0.31 -7.01
C SER A 367 3.68 1.01 -7.36
N ASP A 368 3.83 1.44 -8.61
CA ASP A 368 3.30 2.67 -9.15
C ASP A 368 2.56 2.37 -10.46
N CYS A 369 1.43 3.03 -10.71
CA CYS A 369 0.66 2.83 -11.93
C CYS A 369 0.03 4.12 -12.45
N PHE A 370 -0.16 4.16 -13.76
CA PHE A 370 -0.96 5.15 -14.45
C PHE A 370 -2.38 4.65 -14.62
N LEU A 371 -3.33 5.56 -14.48
CA LEU A 371 -4.76 5.26 -14.63
C LEU A 371 -5.35 6.13 -15.73
N ARG A 372 -6.07 5.50 -16.65
CA ARG A 372 -6.75 6.20 -17.74
C ARG A 372 -8.15 5.65 -17.89
N ARG A 373 -9.14 6.53 -18.00
CA ARG A 373 -10.49 6.11 -18.37
C ARG A 373 -10.63 6.04 -19.89
N LYS A 374 -11.12 4.92 -20.41
CA LYS A 374 -11.42 4.71 -21.83
C LYS A 374 -12.89 4.30 -21.91
N ASN A 375 -13.78 5.27 -22.13
CA ASN A 375 -15.23 5.10 -22.02
C ASN A 375 -15.67 4.72 -20.60
N GLU A 376 -16.27 3.54 -20.41
CA GLU A 376 -16.65 3.00 -19.11
C GLU A 376 -15.58 2.10 -18.49
N ASP A 377 -14.51 1.80 -19.23
CA ASP A 377 -13.44 0.94 -18.78
C ASP A 377 -12.32 1.78 -18.13
N LEU A 378 -11.63 1.16 -17.19
CA LEU A 378 -10.42 1.70 -16.59
C LEU A 378 -9.22 0.98 -17.21
N MET A 379 -8.21 1.74 -17.59
CA MET A 379 -6.93 1.23 -18.06
C MET A 379 -5.91 1.46 -16.97
N ILE A 380 -5.22 0.40 -16.57
CA ILE A 380 -4.12 0.42 -15.60
C ILE A 380 -2.83 0.25 -16.38
N GLY A 381 -1.83 1.10 -16.17
CA GLY A 381 -0.59 0.98 -16.91
C GLY A 381 0.67 1.14 -16.09
N TYR A 382 1.68 0.35 -16.40
CA TYR A 382 3.02 0.45 -15.82
C TYR A 382 3.98 1.06 -16.85
N PRO A 383 5.00 1.82 -16.41
CA PRO A 383 5.95 2.47 -17.30
C PRO A 383 6.85 1.45 -18.01
N VAL A 384 6.92 1.53 -19.34
CA VAL A 384 7.76 0.66 -20.19
C VAL A 384 9.00 1.41 -20.68
N SER A 385 8.84 2.66 -21.09
CA SER A 385 9.98 3.46 -21.56
C SER A 385 9.79 4.96 -21.33
N VAL A 386 10.91 5.66 -21.24
CA VAL A 386 10.97 7.13 -21.16
C VAL A 386 11.94 7.63 -22.20
N ASP A 387 11.49 8.58 -23.02
CA ASP A 387 12.29 9.27 -24.02
C ASP A 387 12.37 10.76 -23.69
N PHE A 388 13.60 11.24 -23.47
CA PHE A 388 13.92 12.64 -23.29
C PHE A 388 14.43 13.18 -24.61
N SER A 389 13.57 13.88 -25.35
CA SER A 389 13.91 14.54 -26.60
C SER A 389 13.93 16.05 -26.43
N GLY A 390 14.53 16.79 -27.37
CA GLY A 390 14.53 18.27 -27.34
C GLY A 390 13.14 18.92 -27.35
N SER A 391 12.06 18.13 -27.52
CA SER A 391 10.66 18.54 -27.39
C SER A 391 10.00 18.19 -26.05
N GLY A 392 10.73 17.59 -25.09
CA GLY A 392 10.24 17.25 -23.76
C GLY A 392 10.36 15.76 -23.41
N ARG A 393 9.82 15.41 -22.24
CA ARG A 393 9.74 14.04 -21.72
C ARG A 393 8.52 13.33 -22.28
N ARG A 394 8.72 12.21 -22.97
CA ARG A 394 7.66 11.31 -23.43
C ARG A 394 7.78 9.99 -22.69
N MET A 395 6.68 9.53 -22.09
CA MET A 395 6.62 8.23 -21.42
C MET A 395 5.67 7.31 -22.17
N GLU A 396 6.03 6.03 -22.25
CA GLU A 396 5.16 4.98 -22.76
C GLU A 396 4.90 3.98 -21.64
N ALA A 397 3.66 3.50 -21.56
CA ALA A 397 3.20 2.53 -20.59
C ALA A 397 2.53 1.36 -21.31
N ALA A 398 2.61 0.18 -20.69
CA ALA A 398 1.81 -0.97 -21.07
C ALA A 398 0.47 -0.87 -20.34
N TRP A 399 -0.63 -0.86 -21.08
CA TRP A 399 -1.97 -0.64 -20.54
C TRP A 399 -2.78 -1.94 -20.53
N ILE A 400 -3.37 -2.22 -19.38
CA ILE A 400 -4.25 -3.35 -19.09
C ILE A 400 -5.68 -2.81 -18.97
N ALA A 401 -6.61 -3.36 -19.75
CA ALA A 401 -8.01 -2.97 -19.69
C ALA A 401 -8.75 -3.74 -18.59
N VAL A 402 -9.45 -3.02 -17.71
CA VAL A 402 -10.32 -3.60 -16.69
C VAL A 402 -11.72 -3.01 -16.80
N LYS A 403 -12.73 -3.88 -16.69
CA LYS A 403 -14.15 -3.54 -16.78
C LYS A 403 -14.73 -3.29 -15.41
N LYS A 404 -15.63 -2.32 -15.31
CA LYS A 404 -16.34 -2.07 -14.05
C LYS A 404 -17.24 -3.25 -13.72
N SER A 405 -16.97 -3.91 -12.59
CA SER A 405 -17.82 -4.97 -12.07
C SER A 405 -18.84 -4.38 -11.10
N PRO A 406 -20.14 -4.71 -11.22
CA PRO A 406 -21.12 -4.29 -10.23
C PRO A 406 -20.78 -4.91 -8.86
N PRO A 407 -21.02 -4.21 -7.74
CA PRO A 407 -20.87 -4.83 -6.43
C PRO A 407 -21.84 -6.01 -6.33
N ILE A 408 -21.29 -7.22 -6.18
CA ILE A 408 -22.09 -8.43 -6.04
C ILE A 408 -22.44 -8.58 -4.56
N GLY A 409 -23.70 -8.29 -4.21
CA GLY A 409 -24.20 -8.39 -2.84
C GLY A 409 -24.59 -9.82 -2.42
N MET A 410 -23.93 -10.84 -2.96
CA MET A 410 -24.21 -12.23 -2.57
C MET A 410 -23.49 -12.55 -1.27
N ASP A 411 -24.15 -13.30 -0.38
CA ASP A 411 -23.53 -13.89 0.80
C ASP A 411 -22.89 -15.22 0.40
N PRO A 412 -21.55 -15.26 0.21
CA PRO A 412 -20.87 -16.46 -0.26
C PRO A 412 -21.02 -17.61 0.74
N MET A 413 -21.25 -17.34 2.02
CA MET A 413 -21.43 -18.39 3.01
C MET A 413 -22.72 -19.19 2.74
N SER A 414 -23.84 -18.50 2.56
CA SER A 414 -25.13 -19.14 2.27
C SER A 414 -25.12 -19.87 0.92
N ASP A 415 -24.51 -19.27 -0.11
CA ASP A 415 -24.48 -19.83 -1.46
C ASP A 415 -23.60 -21.09 -1.53
N LEU A 416 -22.35 -21.00 -1.04
CA LEU A 416 -21.43 -22.15 -0.99
C LEU A 416 -21.99 -23.29 -0.12
N ALA A 417 -22.71 -23.01 0.97
CA ALA A 417 -23.37 -24.04 1.78
C ALA A 417 -24.47 -24.81 1.03
N SER A 418 -25.10 -24.17 0.03
CA SER A 418 -26.18 -24.75 -0.76
C SER A 418 -25.71 -25.53 -1.99
N MET A 419 -24.43 -25.43 -2.35
CA MET A 419 -23.87 -26.09 -3.54
C MET A 419 -23.94 -27.62 -3.45
N GLU A 420 -24.30 -28.25 -4.58
CA GLU A 420 -24.30 -29.70 -4.73
C GLU A 420 -22.91 -30.29 -4.43
N ILE A 421 -22.89 -31.40 -3.70
CA ILE A 421 -21.65 -32.07 -3.29
C ILE A 421 -21.23 -33.01 -4.41
N GLU A 422 -20.04 -32.77 -4.98
CA GLU A 422 -19.40 -33.73 -5.86
C GLU A 422 -18.50 -34.70 -5.06
N PRO A 423 -18.39 -35.96 -5.48
CA PRO A 423 -17.46 -36.89 -4.86
C PRO A 423 -16.02 -36.37 -5.06
N PRO A 424 -15.16 -36.46 -4.03
CA PRO A 424 -13.78 -36.00 -4.14
C PRO A 424 -13.08 -36.75 -5.29
N PRO A 425 -12.18 -36.10 -6.04
CA PRO A 425 -11.40 -36.78 -7.06
C PRO A 425 -10.66 -37.97 -6.43
N THR A 426 -10.68 -39.12 -7.10
CA THR A 426 -9.98 -40.34 -6.66
C THR A 426 -8.46 -40.15 -6.82
N VAL A 427 -7.86 -39.28 -6.01
CA VAL A 427 -6.42 -39.04 -6.05
C VAL A 427 -5.73 -40.10 -5.18
N GLY A 428 -4.85 -40.88 -5.81
CA GLY A 428 -4.31 -42.14 -5.27
C GLY A 428 -3.31 -42.05 -4.12
N PHE A 429 -3.34 -41.02 -3.27
CA PHE A 429 -2.45 -40.95 -2.10
C PHE A 429 -3.18 -40.48 -0.85
N VAL A 430 -2.82 -41.14 0.25
CA VAL A 430 -3.35 -40.99 1.61
C VAL A 430 -3.03 -39.59 2.14
N VAL A 431 -3.92 -38.66 1.89
CA VAL A 431 -4.09 -37.44 2.69
C VAL A 431 -5.45 -37.59 3.37
N GLU A 432 -5.60 -37.13 4.62
CA GLU A 432 -6.91 -37.08 5.30
C GLU A 432 -7.98 -36.65 4.31
N ARG A 433 -9.15 -37.31 4.31
CA ARG A 433 -10.22 -37.00 3.36
C ARG A 433 -10.66 -35.55 3.57
N SER A 434 -10.09 -34.62 2.80
CA SER A 434 -10.50 -33.23 2.78
C SER A 434 -11.99 -33.17 2.46
N LEU A 435 -12.73 -32.42 3.26
CA LEU A 435 -14.17 -32.27 3.07
C LEU A 435 -14.46 -31.38 1.86
N HIS A 436 -15.64 -31.50 1.28
CA HIS A 436 -16.06 -30.59 0.22
C HIS A 436 -16.29 -29.18 0.80
N VAL A 437 -15.98 -28.13 0.04
CA VAL A 437 -16.17 -26.72 0.47
C VAL A 437 -17.59 -26.50 0.99
N SER A 438 -18.61 -26.95 0.26
CA SER A 438 -20.02 -26.80 0.67
C SER A 438 -20.35 -27.48 2.00
N GLN A 439 -19.76 -28.63 2.31
CA GLN A 439 -19.96 -29.30 3.59
C GLN A 439 -19.33 -28.53 4.76
N VAL A 440 -18.13 -27.98 4.52
CA VAL A 440 -17.43 -27.16 5.52
C VAL A 440 -18.22 -25.89 5.78
N VAL A 441 -18.62 -25.17 4.72
CA VAL A 441 -19.37 -23.93 4.85
C VAL A 441 -20.75 -24.17 5.48
N ALA A 442 -21.47 -25.25 5.12
CA ALA A 442 -22.74 -25.59 5.76
C ALA A 442 -22.59 -25.89 7.27
N ALA A 443 -21.46 -26.48 7.68
CA ALA A 443 -21.17 -26.69 9.10
C ALA A 443 -20.89 -25.37 9.82
N LEU A 444 -20.11 -24.48 9.19
CA LEU A 444 -19.80 -23.15 9.73
C LEU A 444 -21.04 -22.27 9.82
N LEU A 445 -21.90 -22.27 8.80
CA LEU A 445 -23.15 -21.53 8.78
C LEU A 445 -24.06 -21.96 9.93
N ARG A 446 -24.21 -23.27 10.17
CA ARG A 446 -24.98 -23.77 11.32
C ARG A 446 -24.40 -23.29 12.64
N MET A 447 -23.08 -23.32 12.80
CA MET A 447 -22.43 -22.82 14.03
C MET A 447 -22.68 -21.32 14.23
N TYR A 448 -22.60 -20.54 13.15
CA TYR A 448 -22.87 -19.11 13.17
C TYR A 448 -24.32 -18.82 13.58
N GLU A 449 -25.28 -19.55 13.02
CA GLU A 449 -26.71 -19.42 13.34
C GLU A 449 -27.06 -19.88 14.76
N THR A 450 -26.41 -20.93 15.29
CA THR A 450 -26.70 -21.45 16.64
C THR A 450 -25.95 -20.73 17.75
N GLY A 451 -24.87 -20.02 17.44
CA GLY A 451 -24.01 -19.35 18.42
C GLY A 451 -23.11 -20.30 19.22
N ASP A 452 -23.04 -21.59 18.85
CA ASP A 452 -22.19 -22.60 19.50
C ASP A 452 -20.73 -22.50 19.01
N PHE A 453 -20.07 -21.38 19.31
CA PHE A 453 -18.64 -21.20 19.04
C PHE A 453 -17.82 -21.94 20.10
N THR A 454 -17.53 -23.22 19.88
CA THR A 454 -16.47 -23.91 20.65
C THR A 454 -15.11 -23.56 20.05
N GLU A 455 -14.13 -23.14 20.88
CA GLU A 455 -12.76 -22.76 20.48
C GLU A 455 -12.04 -23.83 19.62
N SER A 456 -12.46 -25.11 19.68
CA SER A 456 -11.81 -26.21 18.97
C SER A 456 -12.23 -26.39 17.50
N MET A 457 -13.03 -25.47 16.93
CA MET A 457 -13.56 -25.58 15.56
C MET A 457 -12.97 -24.54 14.60
N SER A 458 -11.84 -23.91 14.94
CA SER A 458 -11.13 -22.93 14.10
C SER A 458 -10.66 -23.58 12.79
N GLY A 459 -11.53 -23.45 11.78
CA GLY A 459 -11.39 -23.80 10.37
C GLY A 459 -11.09 -25.27 10.03
N ARG A 460 -11.42 -25.61 8.78
CA ARG A 460 -11.39 -26.99 8.29
C ARG A 460 -10.72 -27.07 6.94
N LEU A 461 -9.98 -28.16 6.73
CA LEU A 461 -9.50 -28.50 5.41
C LEU A 461 -10.66 -28.77 4.48
N CYS A 462 -10.59 -28.16 3.32
CA CYS A 462 -11.52 -28.42 2.26
C CYS A 462 -10.81 -28.37 0.92
N TYR A 463 -11.39 -29.09 -0.03
CA TYR A 463 -10.99 -29.01 -1.42
C TYR A 463 -12.25 -29.16 -2.29
N SER A 464 -12.40 -28.31 -3.30
CA SER A 464 -13.42 -28.47 -4.33
C SER A 464 -12.78 -28.32 -5.69
N VAL A 465 -13.26 -29.10 -6.65
CA VAL A 465 -12.83 -29.02 -8.07
C VAL A 465 -13.48 -27.84 -8.78
N ARG A 466 -14.60 -27.32 -8.26
CA ARG A 466 -15.40 -26.26 -8.90
C ARG A 466 -15.23 -24.88 -8.28
N VAL A 467 -14.79 -24.82 -7.03
CA VAL A 467 -14.69 -23.57 -6.28
C VAL A 467 -13.21 -23.25 -6.08
N ASP A 468 -12.69 -22.43 -6.97
CA ASP A 468 -11.34 -21.87 -6.97
C ASP A 468 -11.40 -20.33 -7.00
N ALA A 469 -10.24 -19.68 -7.08
CA ALA A 469 -10.13 -18.23 -7.10
C ALA A 469 -10.90 -17.59 -8.27
N GLU A 470 -10.89 -18.20 -9.46
CA GLU A 470 -11.63 -17.75 -10.63
C GLU A 470 -13.13 -17.82 -10.37
N TYR A 471 -13.64 -18.95 -9.87
CA TYR A 471 -15.04 -19.10 -9.48
C TYR A 471 -15.46 -18.05 -8.45
N LEU A 472 -14.65 -17.81 -7.41
CA LEU A 472 -14.95 -16.82 -6.38
C LEU A 472 -15.02 -15.42 -6.99
N LEU A 473 -14.08 -15.05 -7.86
CA LEU A 473 -14.08 -13.76 -8.53
C LEU A 473 -15.31 -13.58 -9.41
N THR A 474 -15.64 -14.57 -10.25
CA THR A 474 -16.77 -14.49 -11.18
C THR A 474 -18.12 -14.40 -10.44
N ASN A 475 -18.28 -15.14 -9.34
CA ASN A 475 -19.58 -15.24 -8.65
C ASN A 475 -19.75 -14.23 -7.50
N TYR A 476 -18.67 -13.79 -6.86
CA TYR A 476 -18.73 -12.92 -5.68
C TYR A 476 -17.97 -11.59 -5.85
N GLY A 477 -17.16 -11.45 -6.90
CA GLY A 477 -16.44 -10.22 -7.21
C GLY A 477 -15.13 -10.07 -6.43
N VAL A 478 -14.70 -8.83 -6.23
CA VAL A 478 -13.44 -8.56 -5.50
C VAL A 478 -13.66 -8.81 -4.01
N PRO A 479 -12.77 -9.56 -3.33
CA PRO A 479 -12.85 -9.78 -1.89
C PRO A 479 -12.67 -8.49 -1.09
N ASP A 480 -12.98 -8.57 0.21
CA ASP A 480 -12.73 -7.49 1.16
C ASP A 480 -11.24 -7.35 1.49
N GLU A 481 -10.52 -8.47 1.49
CA GLU A 481 -9.09 -8.56 1.76
C GLU A 481 -8.52 -9.75 0.98
N ALA A 482 -7.34 -9.59 0.40
CA ALA A 482 -6.58 -10.62 -0.27
C ALA A 482 -5.08 -10.32 -0.09
N ARG A 483 -4.33 -11.23 0.52
CA ARG A 483 -2.89 -11.03 0.80
C ARG A 483 -2.16 -12.35 1.02
N PRO A 484 -0.82 -12.38 0.96
CA PRO A 484 -0.07 -13.57 1.35
C PRO A 484 -0.35 -13.94 2.81
N LEU A 485 -0.34 -15.24 3.07
CA LEU A 485 -0.59 -15.76 4.40
C LEU A 485 0.63 -15.52 5.30
N TYR A 486 0.42 -14.92 6.47
CA TYR A 486 1.54 -14.69 7.38
C TYR A 486 1.99 -15.99 8.05
N PRO A 487 3.29 -16.13 8.41
CA PRO A 487 3.80 -17.36 9.01
C PRO A 487 3.08 -17.82 10.29
N PHE A 488 2.49 -16.90 11.05
CA PHE A 488 1.74 -17.20 12.27
C PHE A 488 0.27 -17.57 12.02
N GLU A 489 -0.26 -17.29 10.83
CA GLU A 489 -1.60 -17.69 10.40
C GLU A 489 -1.60 -19.06 9.74
N LEU A 490 -0.42 -19.62 9.45
CA LEU A 490 -0.28 -20.99 8.97
C LEU A 490 -0.89 -21.94 10.00
N ALA A 491 -2.03 -22.54 9.67
CA ALA A 491 -2.57 -23.61 10.47
C ALA A 491 -1.52 -24.73 10.55
N THR A 492 -0.96 -24.98 11.74
CA THR A 492 0.03 -26.04 11.93
C THR A 492 -0.65 -27.38 11.82
N MET A 493 -0.65 -27.95 10.62
CA MET A 493 -1.16 -29.28 10.39
C MET A 493 -0.01 -30.30 10.44
N PRO A 494 -0.09 -31.34 11.29
CA PRO A 494 1.00 -32.29 11.47
C PRO A 494 1.40 -33.04 10.18
N ASN A 495 0.46 -33.20 9.23
CA ASN A 495 0.64 -34.01 8.01
C ASN A 495 -0.09 -33.42 6.77
N GLY A 496 -0.35 -32.10 6.74
CA GLY A 496 -1.10 -31.45 5.66
C GLY A 496 -0.24 -30.79 4.58
N PRO A 497 -0.85 -30.25 3.50
CA PRO A 497 -0.16 -29.43 2.51
C PRO A 497 0.55 -28.23 3.16
N SER A 498 1.70 -27.85 2.63
CA SER A 498 2.37 -26.61 3.02
C SER A 498 1.53 -25.42 2.58
N PHE A 499 1.35 -24.46 3.49
CA PHE A 499 0.67 -23.19 3.23
C PHE A 499 1.65 -22.05 2.96
N GLU A 500 2.94 -22.34 2.80
CA GLU A 500 4.00 -21.32 2.67
C GLU A 500 3.85 -20.40 1.46
N GLN A 501 3.15 -20.86 0.41
CA GLN A 501 2.86 -20.10 -0.81
C GLN A 501 1.36 -19.79 -0.93
N SER A 502 0.61 -19.97 0.15
CA SER A 502 -0.83 -19.75 0.13
C SER A 502 -1.15 -18.29 0.42
N GLN A 503 -2.28 -17.86 -0.09
CA GLN A 503 -2.83 -16.53 0.15
C GLN A 503 -4.10 -16.62 0.98
N MET A 504 -4.28 -15.62 1.85
CA MET A 504 -5.48 -15.42 2.62
C MET A 504 -6.42 -14.51 1.85
N VAL A 505 -7.69 -14.93 1.72
CA VAL A 505 -8.74 -14.14 1.09
C VAL A 505 -9.94 -14.09 2.01
N ARG A 506 -10.57 -12.92 2.09
CA ARG A 506 -11.73 -12.67 2.93
C ARG A 506 -12.92 -12.21 2.10
N TYR A 507 -14.03 -12.90 2.29
CA TYR A 507 -15.35 -12.44 1.83
C TYR A 507 -16.31 -12.36 3.02
N GLY A 508 -16.59 -11.15 3.49
CA GLY A 508 -17.42 -10.89 4.65
C GLY A 508 -16.86 -11.55 5.91
N LEU A 509 -17.60 -12.54 6.43
CA LEU A 509 -17.24 -13.34 7.60
C LEU A 509 -16.42 -14.60 7.24
N LEU A 510 -16.29 -14.92 5.96
CA LEU A 510 -15.61 -16.12 5.49
C LEU A 510 -14.14 -15.80 5.23
N LYS A 511 -13.24 -16.52 5.93
CA LYS A 511 -11.80 -16.50 5.72
C LYS A 511 -11.38 -17.77 4.98
N LEU A 512 -10.79 -17.59 3.80
CA LEU A 512 -10.33 -18.63 2.89
C LEU A 512 -8.81 -18.60 2.79
N ILE A 513 -8.19 -19.78 2.71
CA ILE A 513 -6.78 -19.92 2.33
C ILE A 513 -6.73 -20.64 1.00
N LEU A 514 -6.12 -20.00 0.00
CA LEU A 514 -5.98 -20.50 -1.36
C LEU A 514 -4.52 -20.82 -1.65
N SER A 515 -4.28 -21.84 -2.45
CA SER A 515 -2.96 -22.11 -3.02
C SER A 515 -2.56 -21.05 -4.04
N ASP A 516 -1.30 -21.09 -4.46
CA ASP A 516 -0.75 -20.28 -5.57
C ASP A 516 -1.51 -20.50 -6.89
N ASP A 517 -2.01 -21.72 -7.11
CA ASP A 517 -2.86 -22.09 -8.26
C ASP A 517 -4.34 -21.68 -8.08
N GLY A 518 -4.69 -20.96 -7.01
CA GLY A 518 -6.06 -20.49 -6.74
C GLY A 518 -6.99 -21.53 -6.11
N GLN A 519 -6.50 -22.71 -5.72
CA GLN A 519 -7.35 -23.76 -5.14
C GLN A 519 -7.60 -23.49 -3.66
N ILE A 520 -8.85 -23.63 -3.20
CA ILE A 520 -9.18 -23.50 -1.78
C ILE A 520 -8.60 -24.69 -1.01
N GLN A 521 -7.82 -24.41 0.03
CA GLN A 521 -7.19 -25.40 0.90
C GLN A 521 -7.81 -25.42 2.29
N TYR A 522 -8.28 -24.26 2.78
CA TYR A 522 -8.83 -24.14 4.14
C TYR A 522 -9.89 -23.04 4.22
N VAL A 523 -10.93 -23.28 5.02
CA VAL A 523 -12.04 -22.35 5.25
C VAL A 523 -12.27 -22.19 6.74
N SER A 524 -12.51 -20.95 7.19
CA SER A 524 -12.81 -20.57 8.57
C SER A 524 -13.76 -19.38 8.62
N LEU A 525 -14.34 -19.14 9.80
CA LEU A 525 -15.02 -17.88 10.11
C LEU A 525 -14.01 -16.89 10.69
N LEU A 526 -14.22 -15.60 10.42
CA LEU A 526 -13.50 -14.53 11.11
C LEU A 526 -13.98 -14.51 12.58
N GLU A 527 -13.04 -14.58 13.52
CA GLU A 527 -13.31 -14.46 14.97
C GLU A 527 -13.63 -13.02 15.40
#